data_AF-A0A949SP49-F1
#
_entry.id   AF-A0A949SP49-F1
#
_cell.length_a   1.000
_cell.length_b   1.000
_cell.length_c   1.000
_cell.angle_alpha   90.00
_cell.angle_beta   90.00
_cell.angle_gamma   90.00
#
_symmetry.space_group_name_H-M   'P 1'
#
loop_
_entity.id
_entity.type
_entity.pdbx_description
1 polymer ?
#
loop_
_entity_poly.entity_id
_entity_poly.type
_entity_poly.pdbx_seq_one_letter_code
_entity_poly.pdbx_strand_id
1 'polypeptide(L)'
;MRSWLLLTLLPLLGMGREVPVADPAVLESAAREAAPGDSLILPEGEFRDVALLFVGRGTEKAPITLKAAVPGKTVFTGGSTLRISGEHLVVEGLHFKEPDPTISDLILFRRDSKTPASHCRLTQCAITSSLREDGKKESRWVGLYGGGNRVDHCVISGKTGKGTTLVVWLGEGNKGGHQMDHNYFGPREKLGKNGGETIRIGDSKTSMLKGGCVVESNLFEHCNGEAECISNKSCGNLYRGNTFLEVGGTLTLRHGNGCTVEKNVFIGNGVSGTGGVRIIGEDHVVRGNYFENLAGDDARSAICLMMGVPDSPLNRYFQVKRARVIGNSLVNCKHPVLIGLSDDDKAVLAPVETVFEGNQVESSKHPVIEARCDLSGVTWKDNQFDCQKTGIPDTPGVEVGEVDVHTLAPLVRKDVGTSW
;
A
#
# COMPACT_ATOMS: atom_id res chain seq x y z
N MET A 1 -66.37 -20.22 4.19
CA MET A 1 -65.45 -19.10 4.46
C MET A 1 -64.44 -19.55 5.50
N ARG A 2 -63.18 -19.81 5.12
CA ARG A 2 -62.06 -20.04 6.06
C ARG A 2 -60.83 -19.35 5.46
N SER A 3 -60.60 -18.10 5.87
CA SER A 3 -59.35 -17.39 5.59
C SER A 3 -58.26 -17.92 6.52
N TRP A 4 -57.15 -18.35 5.93
CA TRP A 4 -55.91 -18.63 6.64
C TRP A 4 -55.08 -17.35 6.69
N LEU A 5 -54.88 -16.79 7.88
CA LEU A 5 -53.90 -15.72 8.09
C LEU A 5 -52.49 -16.33 8.07
N LEU A 6 -51.71 -15.99 7.06
CA LEU A 6 -50.27 -16.25 7.02
C LEU A 6 -49.59 -15.17 7.88
N LEU A 7 -49.12 -15.54 9.07
CA LEU A 7 -48.31 -14.65 9.91
C LEU A 7 -46.88 -14.65 9.38
N THR A 8 -46.50 -13.63 8.61
CA THR A 8 -45.10 -13.40 8.24
C THR A 8 -44.35 -12.88 9.45
N LEU A 9 -43.54 -13.74 10.09
CA LEU A 9 -42.51 -13.29 11.04
C LEU A 9 -41.47 -12.47 10.27
N LEU A 10 -41.49 -11.15 10.42
CA LEU A 10 -40.33 -10.34 10.12
C LEU A 10 -39.23 -10.69 11.13
N PRO A 11 -38.00 -11.02 10.71
CA PRO A 11 -36.90 -11.12 11.64
C PRO A 11 -36.63 -9.73 12.19
N LEU A 12 -36.84 -9.53 13.50
CA LEU A 12 -36.24 -8.40 14.19
C LEU A 12 -34.72 -8.53 14.00
N LEU A 13 -34.12 -7.58 13.29
CA LEU A 13 -32.69 -7.31 13.38
C LEU A 13 -32.43 -6.85 14.82
N GLY A 14 -32.18 -7.81 15.71
CA GLY A 14 -31.77 -7.51 17.07
C GLY A 14 -30.46 -6.73 17.02
N MET A 15 -30.43 -5.55 17.65
CA MET A 15 -29.17 -4.85 17.88
C MET A 15 -28.28 -5.77 18.74
N GLY A 16 -27.05 -6.00 18.30
CA GLY A 16 -26.10 -6.82 19.05
C GLY A 16 -25.81 -6.22 20.43
N ARG A 17 -25.41 -7.07 21.37
CA ARG A 17 -25.10 -6.64 22.74
C ARG A 17 -23.84 -5.81 22.77
N GLU A 18 -23.84 -4.78 23.60
CA GLU A 18 -22.61 -4.14 24.06
C GLU A 18 -22.12 -4.86 25.31
N VAL A 19 -20.89 -5.37 25.26
CA VAL A 19 -20.25 -6.16 26.31
C VAL A 19 -19.00 -5.40 26.77
N PRO A 20 -19.03 -4.75 27.94
CA PRO A 20 -17.84 -4.15 28.51
C PRO A 20 -16.78 -5.21 28.81
N VAL A 21 -15.56 -4.98 28.35
CA VAL A 21 -14.38 -5.82 28.62
C VAL A 21 -13.43 -5.02 29.51
N ALA A 22 -13.66 -5.07 30.82
CA ALA A 22 -12.98 -4.22 31.79
C ALA A 22 -11.46 -4.47 31.86
N ASP A 23 -11.02 -5.70 31.58
CA ASP A 23 -9.61 -6.08 31.48
C ASP A 23 -9.34 -6.62 30.06
N PRO A 24 -8.50 -5.97 29.25
CA PRO A 24 -8.16 -6.47 27.92
C PRO A 24 -7.54 -7.88 27.93
N ALA A 25 -6.98 -8.36 29.05
CA ALA A 25 -6.46 -9.72 29.18
C ALA A 25 -7.54 -10.81 29.07
N VAL A 26 -8.82 -10.49 29.36
CA VAL A 26 -9.93 -11.44 29.24
C VAL A 26 -10.66 -11.39 27.89
N LEU A 27 -10.13 -10.62 26.93
CA LEU A 27 -10.73 -10.43 25.61
C LEU A 27 -11.04 -11.75 24.89
N GLU A 28 -10.15 -12.74 24.94
CA GLU A 28 -10.38 -14.02 24.24
C GLU A 28 -11.64 -14.73 24.76
N SER A 29 -11.86 -14.72 26.07
CA SER A 29 -13.05 -15.34 26.68
C SER A 29 -14.32 -14.60 26.27
N ALA A 30 -14.31 -13.27 26.33
CA ALA A 30 -15.45 -12.45 25.91
C ALA A 30 -15.76 -12.63 24.42
N ALA A 31 -14.73 -12.72 23.56
CA ALA A 31 -14.90 -12.89 22.13
C ALA A 31 -15.45 -14.27 21.74
N ARG A 32 -15.18 -15.31 22.52
CA ARG A 32 -15.75 -16.66 22.31
C ARG A 32 -17.25 -16.73 22.63
N GLU A 33 -17.73 -15.89 23.52
CA GLU A 33 -19.15 -15.80 23.90
C GLU A 33 -19.95 -14.83 23.02
N ALA A 34 -19.26 -13.99 22.25
CA ALA A 34 -19.88 -12.98 21.39
C ALA A 34 -20.64 -13.62 20.21
N ALA A 35 -21.87 -13.17 19.99
CA ALA A 35 -22.68 -13.50 18.84
C ALA A 35 -22.46 -12.49 17.70
N PRO A 36 -22.74 -12.86 16.43
CA PRO A 36 -22.73 -11.92 15.31
C PRO A 36 -23.54 -10.64 15.62
N GLY A 37 -22.90 -9.48 15.46
CA GLY A 37 -23.48 -8.17 15.78
C GLY A 37 -23.03 -7.58 17.12
N ASP A 38 -22.50 -8.39 18.04
CA ASP A 38 -22.07 -7.92 19.36
C ASP A 38 -20.84 -6.99 19.27
N SER A 39 -20.75 -6.09 20.24
CA SER A 39 -19.63 -5.16 20.41
C SER A 39 -18.95 -5.37 21.77
N LEU A 40 -17.67 -5.75 21.75
CA LEU A 40 -16.79 -5.81 22.90
C LEU A 40 -16.14 -4.44 23.11
N ILE A 41 -16.37 -3.82 24.27
CA ILE A 41 -15.98 -2.44 24.54
C ILE A 41 -14.84 -2.40 25.55
N LEU A 42 -13.67 -1.94 25.11
CA LEU A 42 -12.52 -1.72 25.98
C LEU A 42 -12.60 -0.35 26.64
N PRO A 43 -12.32 -0.22 27.96
CA PRO A 43 -12.37 1.06 28.64
C PRO A 43 -11.25 2.00 28.19
N GLU A 44 -11.40 3.27 28.54
CA GLU A 44 -10.31 4.24 28.47
C GLU A 44 -9.19 3.84 29.45
N GLY A 45 -7.94 4.00 29.03
CA GLY A 45 -6.79 3.67 29.86
C GLY A 45 -5.55 3.34 29.04
N GLU A 46 -4.42 3.26 29.74
CA GLU A 46 -3.17 2.74 29.19
C GLU A 46 -2.96 1.29 29.66
N PHE A 47 -2.73 0.40 28.71
CA PHE A 47 -2.54 -1.03 28.92
C PHE A 47 -1.18 -1.45 28.39
N ARG A 48 -0.31 -1.86 29.29
CA ARG A 48 1.08 -2.19 28.98
C ARG A 48 1.26 -3.71 28.86
N ASP A 49 2.05 -4.14 27.89
CA ASP A 49 2.48 -5.53 27.70
C ASP A 49 1.31 -6.54 27.54
N VAL A 50 0.23 -6.14 26.86
CA VAL A 50 -0.98 -6.97 26.66
C VAL A 50 -0.98 -7.68 25.30
N ALA A 51 -1.10 -9.00 25.31
CA ALA A 51 -1.30 -9.80 24.10
C ALA A 51 -2.80 -10.00 23.81
N LEU A 52 -3.37 -9.15 22.95
CA LEU A 52 -4.77 -9.25 22.54
C LEU A 52 -4.96 -10.37 21.52
N LEU A 53 -5.95 -11.23 21.77
CA LEU A 53 -6.38 -12.26 20.83
C LEU A 53 -7.89 -12.13 20.59
N PHE A 54 -8.24 -11.54 19.45
CA PHE A 54 -9.62 -11.35 19.03
C PHE A 54 -10.01 -12.44 18.04
N VAL A 55 -10.82 -13.40 18.51
CA VAL A 55 -11.26 -14.56 17.72
C VAL A 55 -12.77 -14.63 17.72
N GLY A 56 -13.35 -14.78 16.54
CA GLY A 56 -14.80 -14.89 16.40
C GLY A 56 -15.24 -15.15 14.98
N ARG A 57 -16.53 -15.37 14.80
CA ARG A 57 -17.16 -15.54 13.50
C ARG A 57 -18.44 -14.71 13.47
N GLY A 58 -18.32 -13.48 12.96
CA GLY A 58 -19.46 -12.65 12.62
C GLY A 58 -20.08 -13.06 11.29
N THR A 59 -20.93 -12.19 10.75
CA THR A 59 -21.43 -12.29 9.38
C THR A 59 -21.25 -10.97 8.66
N GLU A 60 -21.33 -10.97 7.33
CA GLU A 60 -21.24 -9.75 6.52
C GLU A 60 -22.21 -8.65 6.99
N LYS A 61 -23.42 -9.02 7.42
CA LYS A 61 -24.46 -8.09 7.88
C LYS A 61 -24.38 -7.77 9.38
N ALA A 62 -23.69 -8.58 10.15
CA ALA A 62 -23.58 -8.47 11.60
C ALA A 62 -22.18 -8.92 12.03
N PRO A 63 -21.15 -8.07 11.81
CA PRO A 63 -19.80 -8.36 12.28
C PRO A 63 -19.74 -8.34 13.81
N ILE A 64 -18.72 -8.98 14.38
CA ILE A 64 -18.39 -8.80 15.81
C ILE A 64 -17.36 -7.68 15.90
N THR A 65 -17.60 -6.70 16.76
CA THR A 65 -16.75 -5.50 16.86
C THR A 65 -15.99 -5.48 18.19
N LEU A 66 -14.68 -5.26 18.14
CA LEU A 66 -13.86 -4.84 19.26
C LEU A 66 -13.62 -3.33 19.14
N LYS A 67 -14.10 -2.53 20.08
CA LYS A 67 -13.96 -1.07 20.02
C LYS A 67 -13.47 -0.46 21.34
N ALA A 68 -12.75 0.66 21.24
CA ALA A 68 -12.54 1.54 22.38
C ALA A 68 -13.87 2.19 22.82
N ALA A 69 -14.07 2.40 24.12
CA ALA A 69 -15.20 3.16 24.66
C ALA A 69 -15.18 4.62 24.16
N VAL A 70 -13.99 5.22 24.16
CA VAL A 70 -13.71 6.50 23.51
C VAL A 70 -12.53 6.30 22.55
N PRO A 71 -12.72 6.48 21.23
CA PRO A 71 -11.66 6.31 20.25
C PRO A 71 -10.38 7.06 20.61
N GLY A 72 -9.24 6.38 20.52
CA GLY A 72 -7.93 6.94 20.87
C GLY A 72 -7.60 6.98 22.37
N LYS A 73 -8.54 6.63 23.25
CA LYS A 73 -8.32 6.62 24.71
C LYS A 73 -8.06 5.23 25.28
N THR A 74 -8.23 4.17 24.50
CA THR A 74 -7.72 2.83 24.82
C THR A 74 -6.33 2.67 24.19
N VAL A 75 -5.30 2.87 25.00
CA VAL A 75 -3.90 2.97 24.56
C VAL A 75 -3.14 1.71 24.97
N PHE A 76 -2.47 1.07 24.02
CA PHE A 76 -1.60 -0.09 24.23
C PHE A 76 -0.13 0.31 24.10
N THR A 77 0.68 0.00 25.11
CA THR A 77 2.12 0.35 25.17
C THR A 77 3.00 -0.88 25.42
N GLY A 78 4.32 -0.73 25.28
CA GLY A 78 5.29 -1.80 25.54
C GLY A 78 5.15 -2.97 24.57
N GLY A 79 5.27 -4.20 25.10
CA GLY A 79 5.16 -5.48 24.44
C GLY A 79 3.75 -5.85 23.92
N SER A 80 2.82 -4.89 23.88
CA SER A 80 1.43 -5.16 23.50
C SER A 80 1.29 -5.56 22.03
N THR A 81 0.43 -6.52 21.73
CA THR A 81 0.17 -7.02 20.36
C THR A 81 -1.29 -7.33 20.13
N LEU A 82 -1.70 -7.45 18.87
CA LEU A 82 -3.05 -7.85 18.47
C LEU A 82 -3.02 -8.95 17.42
N ARG A 83 -3.77 -10.02 17.67
CA ARG A 83 -4.09 -11.05 16.69
C ARG A 83 -5.58 -11.10 16.44
N ILE A 84 -5.96 -11.05 15.16
CA ILE A 84 -7.34 -11.18 14.68
C ILE A 84 -7.44 -12.53 13.95
N SER A 85 -8.45 -13.34 14.26
CA SER A 85 -8.65 -14.66 13.61
C SER A 85 -10.13 -15.02 13.49
N GLY A 86 -10.51 -15.61 12.35
CA GLY A 86 -11.89 -15.93 12.02
C GLY A 86 -12.46 -15.04 10.90
N GLU A 87 -13.74 -14.73 10.96
CA GLU A 87 -14.46 -14.08 9.85
C GLU A 87 -15.33 -12.93 10.33
N HIS A 88 -15.40 -11.85 9.52
CA HIS A 88 -16.27 -10.70 9.76
C HIS A 88 -16.11 -10.07 11.14
N LEU A 89 -14.85 -9.74 11.47
CA LEU A 89 -14.48 -9.05 12.70
C LEU A 89 -14.08 -7.60 12.41
N VAL A 90 -14.41 -6.69 13.32
CA VAL A 90 -14.01 -5.27 13.22
C VAL A 90 -13.22 -4.88 14.46
N VAL A 91 -12.09 -4.21 14.27
CA VAL A 91 -11.32 -3.57 15.35
C VAL A 91 -11.32 -2.07 15.11
N GLU A 92 -11.76 -1.30 16.11
CA GLU A 92 -12.01 0.13 15.98
C GLU A 92 -11.45 0.95 17.15
N GLY A 93 -10.81 2.09 16.84
CA GLY A 93 -10.54 3.13 17.84
C GLY A 93 -9.35 2.87 18.77
N LEU A 94 -8.52 1.86 18.50
CA LEU A 94 -7.39 1.50 19.39
C LEU A 94 -6.11 2.28 19.04
N HIS A 95 -5.30 2.61 20.04
CA HIS A 95 -4.02 3.29 19.85
C HIS A 95 -2.85 2.45 20.37
N PHE A 96 -2.01 1.92 19.48
CA PHE A 96 -0.72 1.31 19.83
C PHE A 96 0.35 2.39 19.85
N LYS A 97 0.71 2.85 21.06
CA LYS A 97 1.67 3.93 21.27
C LYS A 97 3.01 3.36 21.71
N GLU A 98 4.08 3.79 21.04
CA GLU A 98 5.46 3.42 21.37
C GLU A 98 5.61 1.89 21.54
N PRO A 99 5.21 1.09 20.53
CA PRO A 99 5.35 -0.36 20.62
C PRO A 99 6.82 -0.73 20.85
N ASP A 100 7.06 -1.71 21.71
CA ASP A 100 8.41 -2.18 22.02
C ASP A 100 9.14 -2.61 20.72
N PRO A 101 10.31 -2.02 20.40
CA PRO A 101 11.13 -2.36 19.25
C PRO A 101 11.50 -3.84 19.10
N THR A 102 11.41 -4.62 20.17
CA THR A 102 11.77 -6.04 20.20
C THR A 102 10.65 -6.97 19.70
N ILE A 103 9.42 -6.44 19.53
CA ILE A 103 8.28 -7.18 18.96
C ILE A 103 8.54 -7.47 17.48
N SER A 104 8.36 -8.73 17.07
CA SER A 104 8.52 -9.11 15.66
C SER A 104 7.34 -8.65 14.79
N ASP A 105 6.12 -8.73 15.32
CA ASP A 105 4.88 -8.46 14.60
C ASP A 105 3.84 -7.86 15.57
N LEU A 106 3.39 -6.63 15.32
CA LEU A 106 2.48 -5.90 16.22
C LEU A 106 1.01 -6.31 16.04
N ILE A 107 0.46 -6.17 14.83
CA ILE A 107 -0.91 -6.55 14.50
C ILE A 107 -0.91 -7.61 13.40
N LEU A 108 -1.52 -8.77 13.65
CA LEU A 108 -1.62 -9.87 12.69
C LEU A 108 -3.06 -10.30 12.45
N PHE A 109 -3.41 -10.47 11.17
CA PHE A 109 -4.69 -11.05 10.73
C PHE A 109 -4.64 -12.58 10.71
N ARG A 110 -4.07 -13.18 11.76
CA ARG A 110 -4.09 -14.61 12.04
C ARG A 110 -3.82 -14.87 13.52
N ARG A 111 -4.33 -15.99 14.04
CA ARG A 111 -3.91 -16.50 15.36
C ARG A 111 -2.59 -17.26 15.24
N ASP A 112 -2.50 -18.15 14.26
CA ASP A 112 -1.32 -18.94 13.91
C ASP A 112 -1.27 -19.19 12.39
N SER A 113 -0.32 -20.00 11.91
CA SER A 113 -0.14 -20.28 10.48
C SER A 113 -1.31 -21.00 9.81
N LYS A 114 -2.23 -21.60 10.57
CA LYS A 114 -3.37 -22.38 10.06
C LYS A 114 -4.71 -21.67 10.22
N THR A 115 -4.74 -20.58 10.99
CA THR A 115 -5.98 -19.90 11.39
C THR A 115 -5.94 -18.40 11.05
N PRO A 116 -6.04 -18.04 9.75
CA PRO A 116 -6.07 -16.65 9.31
C PRO A 116 -7.41 -15.96 9.63
N ALA A 117 -7.44 -14.64 9.43
CA ALA A 117 -8.65 -13.83 9.41
C ALA A 117 -9.07 -13.52 7.97
N SER A 118 -10.37 -13.56 7.67
CA SER A 118 -10.92 -13.18 6.37
C SER A 118 -12.14 -12.27 6.53
N HIS A 119 -12.31 -11.32 5.62
CA HIS A 119 -13.38 -10.32 5.70
C HIS A 119 -13.41 -9.51 7.01
N CYS A 120 -12.25 -9.32 7.63
CA CYS A 120 -12.07 -8.54 8.85
C CYS A 120 -11.57 -7.13 8.54
N ARG A 121 -11.82 -6.18 9.45
CA ARG A 121 -11.52 -4.76 9.27
C ARG A 121 -10.74 -4.20 10.47
N LEU A 122 -9.66 -3.47 10.20
CA LEU A 122 -8.99 -2.60 11.17
C LEU A 122 -9.26 -1.16 10.76
N THR A 123 -9.95 -0.39 11.60
CA THR A 123 -10.37 0.97 11.24
C THR A 123 -10.21 1.95 12.39
N GLN A 124 -9.97 3.23 12.09
CA GLN A 124 -9.87 4.29 13.11
C GLN A 124 -8.85 3.97 14.21
N CYS A 125 -7.78 3.25 13.87
CA CYS A 125 -6.73 2.86 14.81
C CYS A 125 -5.45 3.64 14.54
N ALA A 126 -4.62 3.80 15.57
CA ALA A 126 -3.32 4.46 15.44
C ALA A 126 -2.17 3.55 15.89
N ILE A 127 -1.06 3.60 15.16
CA ILE A 127 0.24 3.06 15.56
C ILE A 127 1.24 4.22 15.44
N THR A 128 1.74 4.71 16.57
CA THR A 128 2.64 5.87 16.60
C THR A 128 3.86 5.61 17.46
N SER A 129 5.04 5.93 16.97
CA SER A 129 6.27 5.80 17.74
C SER A 129 7.21 6.99 17.52
N SER A 130 7.94 7.36 18.56
CA SER A 130 9.14 8.20 18.48
C SER A 130 10.39 7.44 18.96
N LEU A 131 10.27 6.14 19.18
CA LEU A 131 11.36 5.29 19.64
C LEU A 131 12.32 4.99 18.48
N ARG A 132 13.63 4.94 18.80
CA ARG A 132 14.66 4.48 17.87
C ARG A 132 14.86 2.98 18.02
N GLU A 133 14.68 2.24 16.93
CA GLU A 133 14.96 0.80 16.88
C GLU A 133 16.43 0.58 16.52
N ASP A 134 17.11 -0.38 17.18
CA ASP A 134 18.54 -0.65 16.95
C ASP A 134 18.85 -1.37 15.60
N GLY A 135 17.78 -1.73 14.87
CA GLY A 135 17.83 -2.32 13.53
C GLY A 135 18.41 -3.74 13.46
N LYS A 136 18.55 -4.44 14.59
CA LYS A 136 19.05 -5.84 14.65
C LYS A 136 17.96 -6.88 14.37
N LYS A 137 16.75 -6.65 14.88
CA LYS A 137 15.58 -7.52 14.63
C LYS A 137 14.65 -6.87 13.61
N GLU A 138 13.98 -7.71 12.83
CA GLU A 138 12.92 -7.26 11.93
C GLU A 138 11.60 -7.20 12.69
N SER A 139 10.95 -6.03 12.62
CA SER A 139 9.62 -5.77 13.17
C SER A 139 8.66 -5.37 12.04
N ARG A 140 7.45 -5.92 12.05
CA ARG A 140 6.35 -5.54 11.15
C ARG A 140 5.19 -5.00 11.97
N TRP A 141 4.56 -3.92 11.53
CA TRP A 141 3.48 -3.31 12.31
C TRP A 141 2.11 -3.92 11.97
N VAL A 142 1.84 -4.19 10.69
CA VAL A 142 0.59 -4.84 10.26
C VAL A 142 0.89 -5.97 9.28
N GLY A 143 0.43 -7.18 9.60
CA GLY A 143 0.52 -8.36 8.74
C GLY A 143 -0.86 -8.85 8.32
N LEU A 144 -1.18 -8.70 7.04
CA LEU A 144 -2.40 -9.21 6.42
C LEU A 144 -2.20 -10.65 5.94
N TYR A 145 -3.13 -11.51 6.32
CA TYR A 145 -3.24 -12.94 5.98
C TYR A 145 -4.69 -13.23 5.59
N GLY A 146 -5.00 -14.46 5.19
CA GLY A 146 -6.36 -14.85 4.78
C GLY A 146 -6.81 -14.16 3.50
N GLY A 147 -8.05 -13.64 3.45
CA GLY A 147 -8.53 -12.94 2.27
C GLY A 147 -9.63 -11.91 2.55
N GLY A 148 -9.70 -10.87 1.71
CA GLY A 148 -10.79 -9.89 1.77
C GLY A 148 -10.80 -8.97 2.99
N ASN A 149 -9.70 -8.88 3.74
CA ASN A 149 -9.57 -7.95 4.86
C ASN A 149 -9.42 -6.48 4.41
N ARG A 150 -9.76 -5.55 5.30
CA ARG A 150 -9.65 -4.09 5.08
C ARG A 150 -8.87 -3.40 6.20
N VAL A 151 -7.99 -2.47 5.83
CA VAL A 151 -7.31 -1.55 6.75
C VAL A 151 -7.62 -0.13 6.29
N ASP A 152 -8.35 0.63 7.08
CA ASP A 152 -8.80 1.96 6.65
C ASP A 152 -8.86 3.00 7.76
N HIS A 153 -8.74 4.28 7.39
CA HIS A 153 -8.80 5.40 8.36
C HIS A 153 -7.83 5.22 9.54
N CYS A 154 -6.68 4.58 9.31
CA CYS A 154 -5.67 4.37 10.34
C CYS A 154 -4.52 5.37 10.20
N VAL A 155 -3.90 5.71 11.33
CA VAL A 155 -2.64 6.48 11.40
C VAL A 155 -1.51 5.52 11.72
N ILE A 156 -0.48 5.48 10.87
CA ILE A 156 0.67 4.60 11.05
C ILE A 156 1.95 5.42 10.82
N SER A 157 2.68 5.77 11.89
CA SER A 157 3.79 6.73 11.79
C SER A 157 4.94 6.48 12.76
N GLY A 158 6.16 6.77 12.32
CA GLY A 158 7.36 6.82 13.18
C GLY A 158 8.12 5.51 13.34
N LYS A 159 7.93 4.55 12.43
CA LYS A 159 8.74 3.32 12.41
C LYS A 159 10.17 3.66 12.01
N THR A 160 11.17 3.18 12.74
CA THR A 160 12.60 3.46 12.44
C THR A 160 13.41 2.18 12.16
N GLY A 161 12.93 1.01 12.59
CA GLY A 161 13.64 -0.25 12.44
C GLY A 161 13.37 -0.99 11.14
N LYS A 162 14.14 -2.07 10.97
CA LYS A 162 14.03 -2.98 9.82
C LYS A 162 12.70 -3.73 9.86
N GLY A 163 12.17 -4.04 8.69
CA GLY A 163 10.91 -4.75 8.47
C GLY A 163 9.83 -3.80 7.95
N THR A 164 9.04 -4.31 7.00
CA THR A 164 7.99 -3.56 6.32
C THR A 164 6.93 -3.05 7.32
N THR A 165 6.39 -1.84 7.12
CA THR A 165 5.34 -1.30 8.01
C THR A 165 4.07 -2.13 7.90
N LEU A 166 3.54 -2.32 6.69
CA LEU A 166 2.39 -3.17 6.38
C LEU A 166 2.73 -4.20 5.30
N VAL A 167 2.51 -5.48 5.59
CA VAL A 167 2.78 -6.58 4.64
C VAL A 167 1.52 -7.38 4.37
N VAL A 168 1.30 -7.74 3.10
CA VAL A 168 0.34 -8.76 2.67
C VAL A 168 1.09 -10.04 2.38
N TRP A 169 0.69 -11.12 3.05
CA TRP A 169 1.19 -12.46 2.79
C TRP A 169 0.24 -13.24 1.88
N LEU A 170 0.81 -13.98 0.93
CA LEU A 170 0.09 -14.76 -0.07
C LEU A 170 0.54 -16.22 -0.05
N GLY A 171 -0.26 -17.11 -0.64
CA GLY A 171 0.03 -18.55 -0.66
C GLY A 171 -0.33 -19.25 0.65
N GLU A 172 -0.24 -20.58 0.67
CA GLU A 172 -0.54 -21.42 1.85
C GLU A 172 -1.92 -21.11 2.49
N GLY A 173 -2.94 -20.87 1.66
CA GLY A 173 -4.30 -20.53 2.10
C GLY A 173 -4.59 -19.04 2.26
N ASN A 174 -3.57 -18.16 2.16
CA ASN A 174 -3.75 -16.71 2.09
C ASN A 174 -4.08 -16.29 0.66
N LYS A 175 -5.30 -15.81 0.45
CA LYS A 175 -5.92 -15.54 -0.85
C LYS A 175 -5.70 -14.11 -1.35
N GLY A 176 -5.31 -13.17 -0.49
CA GLY A 176 -5.19 -11.76 -0.85
C GLY A 176 -6.55 -11.09 -1.01
N GLY A 177 -6.68 -10.19 -2.00
CA GLY A 177 -7.91 -9.43 -2.22
C GLY A 177 -8.20 -8.42 -1.11
N HIS A 178 -7.16 -7.89 -0.47
CA HIS A 178 -7.29 -6.94 0.62
C HIS A 178 -7.52 -5.52 0.12
N GLN A 179 -8.14 -4.68 0.95
CA GLN A 179 -8.29 -3.26 0.70
C GLN A 179 -7.52 -2.46 1.76
N MET A 180 -6.73 -1.49 1.32
CA MET A 180 -6.10 -0.51 2.20
C MET A 180 -6.46 0.89 1.72
N ASP A 181 -7.29 1.60 2.47
CA ASP A 181 -7.84 2.87 2.03
C ASP A 181 -7.98 3.97 3.09
N HIS A 182 -7.85 5.23 2.69
CA HIS A 182 -7.96 6.38 3.60
C HIS A 182 -7.01 6.34 4.81
N ASN A 183 -5.87 5.65 4.69
CA ASN A 183 -4.88 5.62 5.75
C ASN A 183 -3.89 6.77 5.62
N TYR A 184 -3.36 7.20 6.76
CA TYR A 184 -2.19 8.05 6.83
C TYR A 184 -0.96 7.23 7.21
N PHE A 185 -0.04 7.11 6.27
CA PHE A 185 1.31 6.62 6.51
C PHE A 185 2.24 7.81 6.69
N GLY A 186 2.57 8.10 7.95
CA GLY A 186 3.40 9.24 8.32
C GLY A 186 4.90 8.97 8.21
N PRO A 187 5.73 9.92 8.70
CA PRO A 187 7.17 9.87 8.53
C PRO A 187 7.79 8.54 8.93
N ARG A 188 8.66 8.04 8.05
CA ARG A 188 9.54 6.89 8.25
C ARG A 188 10.95 7.28 7.82
N GLU A 189 11.84 7.43 8.78
CA GLU A 189 13.22 7.83 8.49
C GLU A 189 13.97 6.77 7.67
N LYS A 190 14.97 7.23 6.92
CA LYS A 190 15.82 6.38 6.08
C LYS A 190 16.52 5.31 6.90
N LEU A 191 16.27 4.05 6.56
CA LEU A 191 16.88 2.89 7.21
C LEU A 191 18.35 2.69 6.78
N GLY A 192 18.70 3.13 5.57
CA GLY A 192 20.05 3.01 4.99
C GLY A 192 20.39 1.62 4.46
N LYS A 193 19.43 0.68 4.46
CA LYS A 193 19.54 -0.70 3.96
C LYS A 193 18.15 -1.21 3.55
N ASN A 194 18.11 -2.36 2.87
CA ASN A 194 16.88 -3.05 2.50
C ASN A 194 16.02 -3.47 3.71
N GLY A 195 14.70 -3.49 3.53
CA GLY A 195 13.70 -3.84 4.55
C GLY A 195 13.03 -2.61 5.19
N GLY A 196 13.02 -1.50 4.47
CA GLY A 196 12.47 -0.21 4.88
C GLY A 196 11.09 0.08 4.31
N GLU A 197 10.43 -0.87 3.65
CA GLU A 197 9.25 -0.58 2.82
C GLU A 197 8.04 -0.19 3.67
N THR A 198 7.26 0.81 3.27
CA THR A 198 6.00 1.13 3.95
C THR A 198 4.96 0.05 3.68
N ILE A 199 4.77 -0.34 2.42
CA ILE A 199 3.87 -1.43 2.04
C ILE A 199 4.61 -2.48 1.21
N ARG A 200 4.37 -3.76 1.48
CA ARG A 200 4.77 -4.86 0.60
C ARG A 200 3.61 -5.82 0.35
N ILE A 201 3.34 -6.14 -0.91
CA ILE A 201 2.25 -7.09 -1.28
C ILE A 201 2.83 -8.35 -1.90
N GLY A 202 2.98 -9.41 -1.09
CA GLY A 202 3.63 -10.66 -1.46
C GLY A 202 5.14 -10.65 -1.25
N ASP A 203 5.80 -11.63 -1.85
CA ASP A 203 7.26 -11.77 -1.92
C ASP A 203 7.67 -12.39 -3.26
N SER A 204 8.97 -12.61 -3.48
CA SER A 204 9.44 -13.21 -4.74
C SER A 204 8.84 -14.60 -4.98
N LYS A 205 8.73 -15.45 -3.95
CA LYS A 205 8.22 -16.83 -4.06
C LYS A 205 6.75 -16.87 -4.46
N THR A 206 5.99 -15.87 -4.04
CA THR A 206 4.54 -15.76 -4.27
C THR A 206 4.17 -14.79 -5.38
N SER A 207 5.18 -14.23 -6.08
CA SER A 207 5.01 -13.12 -7.02
C SER A 207 4.12 -13.40 -8.23
N MET A 208 3.97 -14.66 -8.62
CA MET A 208 3.09 -15.05 -9.73
C MET A 208 1.66 -15.38 -9.27
N LEU A 209 1.38 -15.32 -7.97
CA LEU A 209 0.02 -15.44 -7.46
C LEU A 209 -0.74 -14.13 -7.66
N LYS A 210 -2.06 -14.25 -7.88
CA LYS A 210 -2.96 -13.10 -7.87
C LYS A 210 -3.03 -12.52 -6.45
N GLY A 211 -2.49 -11.32 -6.26
CA GLY A 211 -2.68 -10.53 -5.05
C GLY A 211 -4.06 -9.90 -5.02
N GLY A 212 -4.49 -9.29 -6.13
CA GLY A 212 -5.84 -8.72 -6.28
C GLY A 212 -6.19 -7.64 -5.25
N CYS A 213 -5.21 -7.03 -4.60
CA CYS A 213 -5.41 -6.05 -3.55
C CYS A 213 -5.67 -4.66 -4.14
N VAL A 214 -6.40 -3.83 -3.39
CA VAL A 214 -6.67 -2.43 -3.71
C VAL A 214 -6.01 -1.55 -2.66
N VAL A 215 -5.11 -0.67 -3.10
CA VAL A 215 -4.49 0.36 -2.28
C VAL A 215 -4.97 1.71 -2.81
N GLU A 216 -5.89 2.35 -2.12
CA GLU A 216 -6.52 3.55 -2.65
C GLU A 216 -6.73 4.68 -1.65
N SER A 217 -6.69 5.92 -2.12
CA SER A 217 -6.96 7.10 -1.30
C SER A 217 -6.12 7.19 -0.01
N ASN A 218 -4.88 6.70 -0.01
CA ASN A 218 -3.98 6.82 1.14
C ASN A 218 -3.01 8.00 0.96
N LEU A 219 -2.62 8.63 2.07
CA LEU A 219 -1.54 9.62 2.10
C LEU A 219 -0.27 8.98 2.67
N PHE A 220 0.79 9.00 1.87
CA PHE A 220 2.15 8.67 2.25
C PHE A 220 2.94 9.96 2.38
N GLU A 221 3.31 10.33 3.60
CA GLU A 221 4.08 11.55 3.88
C GLU A 221 5.42 11.16 4.49
N HIS A 222 6.52 11.58 3.86
CA HIS A 222 7.90 11.32 4.33
C HIS A 222 8.18 9.83 4.62
N CYS A 223 7.59 8.94 3.84
CA CYS A 223 7.82 7.50 3.89
C CYS A 223 9.19 7.11 3.30
N ASN A 224 10.27 7.51 3.96
CA ASN A 224 11.63 7.56 3.41
C ASN A 224 12.48 6.34 3.79
N GLY A 225 11.86 5.27 4.28
CA GLY A 225 12.52 4.09 4.84
C GLY A 225 13.56 3.47 3.91
N GLU A 226 13.23 3.33 2.63
CA GLU A 226 14.15 2.85 1.59
C GLU A 226 13.70 3.25 0.17
N ALA A 227 14.32 2.68 -0.86
CA ALA A 227 14.02 2.98 -2.27
C ALA A 227 12.60 2.56 -2.70
N GLU A 228 11.99 1.60 -2.01
CA GLU A 228 10.63 1.12 -2.25
C GLU A 228 9.71 1.57 -1.12
N CYS A 229 8.94 2.65 -1.32
CA CYS A 229 7.87 3.00 -0.38
C CYS A 229 6.77 1.94 -0.45
N ILE A 230 6.37 1.59 -1.68
CA ILE A 230 5.51 0.44 -1.96
C ILE A 230 6.30 -0.55 -2.81
N SER A 231 6.34 -1.80 -2.36
CA SER A 231 6.94 -2.91 -3.08
C SER A 231 5.87 -3.94 -3.47
N ASN A 232 5.37 -3.84 -4.70
CA ASN A 232 4.43 -4.81 -5.25
C ASN A 232 5.18 -6.08 -5.66
N LYS A 233 4.81 -7.22 -5.09
CA LYS A 233 5.41 -8.53 -5.37
C LYS A 233 4.33 -9.59 -5.58
N SER A 234 3.32 -9.26 -6.39
CA SER A 234 2.21 -10.15 -6.76
C SER A 234 1.42 -9.59 -7.95
N CYS A 235 0.54 -10.40 -8.54
CA CYS A 235 -0.19 -10.03 -9.76
C CYS A 235 -1.53 -9.33 -9.48
N GLY A 236 -1.93 -8.44 -10.40
CA GLY A 236 -3.30 -7.93 -10.46
C GLY A 236 -3.72 -6.97 -9.33
N ASN A 237 -2.78 -6.26 -8.72
CA ASN A 237 -3.09 -5.24 -7.69
C ASN A 237 -3.44 -3.89 -8.34
N LEU A 238 -4.26 -3.10 -7.64
CA LEU A 238 -4.66 -1.76 -8.03
C LEU A 238 -4.13 -0.73 -7.02
N TYR A 239 -3.44 0.29 -7.51
CA TYR A 239 -2.97 1.44 -6.75
C TYR A 239 -3.64 2.69 -7.30
N ARG A 240 -4.58 3.29 -6.55
CA ARG A 240 -5.44 4.35 -7.08
C ARG A 240 -5.60 5.56 -6.17
N GLY A 241 -5.45 6.77 -6.70
CA GLY A 241 -5.84 7.97 -5.95
C GLY A 241 -5.02 8.21 -4.68
N ASN A 242 -3.85 7.58 -4.54
CA ASN A 242 -2.97 7.80 -3.40
C ASN A 242 -2.14 9.06 -3.61
N THR A 243 -1.70 9.68 -2.53
CA THR A 243 -0.77 10.81 -2.55
C THR A 243 0.55 10.42 -1.89
N PHE A 244 1.65 10.70 -2.58
CA PHE A 244 3.02 10.53 -2.11
C PHE A 244 3.63 11.92 -1.96
N LEU A 245 3.67 12.43 -0.73
CA LEU A 245 4.21 13.72 -0.39
C LEU A 245 5.64 13.57 0.16
N GLU A 246 6.60 14.08 -0.60
CA GLU A 246 8.02 14.11 -0.25
C GLU A 246 8.56 12.72 0.16
N VAL A 247 8.11 11.69 -0.57
CA VAL A 247 8.49 10.29 -0.34
C VAL A 247 9.79 9.97 -1.07
N GLY A 248 10.86 9.76 -0.30
CA GLY A 248 12.23 9.40 -0.72
C GLY A 248 12.39 7.98 -1.28
N GLY A 249 11.43 7.51 -2.05
CA GLY A 249 11.34 6.18 -2.64
C GLY A 249 10.31 6.14 -3.76
N THR A 250 9.90 4.94 -4.17
CA THR A 250 8.96 4.74 -5.29
C THR A 250 7.80 3.83 -4.95
N LEU A 251 6.75 3.90 -5.76
CA LEU A 251 5.86 2.77 -6.00
C LEU A 251 6.55 1.85 -7.00
N THR A 252 7.18 0.77 -6.51
CA THR A 252 7.85 -0.22 -7.37
C THR A 252 6.91 -1.40 -7.64
N LEU A 253 6.61 -1.62 -8.92
CA LEU A 253 6.10 -2.87 -9.46
C LEU A 253 7.24 -3.88 -9.53
N ARG A 254 7.63 -4.44 -8.38
CA ARG A 254 8.91 -5.13 -8.19
C ARG A 254 8.92 -6.54 -8.74
N HIS A 255 7.84 -7.28 -8.51
CA HIS A 255 7.54 -8.58 -9.09
C HIS A 255 6.03 -8.73 -9.32
N GLY A 256 5.64 -9.76 -10.07
CA GLY A 256 4.26 -9.98 -10.48
C GLY A 256 3.85 -9.09 -11.65
N ASN A 257 2.70 -9.39 -12.25
CA ASN A 257 2.27 -8.84 -13.54
C ASN A 257 0.85 -8.24 -13.45
N GLY A 258 0.42 -7.50 -14.46
CA GLY A 258 -0.99 -7.10 -14.61
C GLY A 258 -1.49 -6.11 -13.56
N CYS A 259 -0.58 -5.36 -12.91
CA CYS A 259 -0.95 -4.35 -11.91
C CYS A 259 -1.33 -3.01 -12.56
N THR A 260 -2.24 -2.27 -11.93
CA THR A 260 -2.67 -0.94 -12.37
C THR A 260 -2.27 0.12 -11.35
N VAL A 261 -1.61 1.19 -11.81
CA VAL A 261 -1.27 2.38 -11.04
C VAL A 261 -1.97 3.57 -11.69
N GLU A 262 -3.04 4.08 -11.07
CA GLU A 262 -3.87 5.11 -11.69
C GLU A 262 -4.23 6.29 -10.79
N LYS A 263 -4.22 7.50 -11.36
CA LYS A 263 -4.69 8.72 -10.69
C LYS A 263 -4.00 9.00 -9.34
N ASN A 264 -2.76 8.51 -9.17
CA ASN A 264 -1.97 8.83 -7.99
C ASN A 264 -1.24 10.16 -8.18
N VAL A 265 -0.94 10.83 -7.07
CA VAL A 265 -0.29 12.13 -7.00
C VAL A 265 1.06 12.00 -6.31
N PHE A 266 2.14 12.41 -6.95
CA PHE A 266 3.50 12.37 -6.42
C PHE A 266 4.07 13.78 -6.36
N ILE A 267 4.19 14.34 -5.15
CA ILE A 267 4.67 15.71 -4.93
C ILE A 267 6.05 15.64 -4.26
N GLY A 268 7.09 16.02 -5.00
CA GLY A 268 8.47 15.93 -4.53
C GLY A 268 9.00 17.19 -3.84
N ASN A 269 8.44 18.36 -4.18
CA ASN A 269 8.92 19.68 -3.71
C ASN A 269 10.46 19.88 -3.85
N GLY A 270 11.10 19.19 -4.79
CA GLY A 270 12.56 19.21 -4.97
C GLY A 270 13.35 18.45 -3.90
N VAL A 271 12.69 17.73 -2.98
CA VAL A 271 13.35 16.95 -1.94
C VAL A 271 14.12 15.78 -2.57
N SER A 272 15.40 15.66 -2.24
CA SER A 272 16.29 14.64 -2.79
C SER A 272 15.77 13.22 -2.55
N GLY A 273 15.82 12.40 -3.60
CA GLY A 273 15.38 11.00 -3.54
C GLY A 273 13.88 10.80 -3.74
N THR A 274 13.11 11.87 -3.96
CA THR A 274 11.67 11.73 -4.26
C THR A 274 11.44 11.08 -5.62
N GLY A 275 10.74 9.95 -5.64
CA GLY A 275 10.52 9.15 -6.85
C GLY A 275 9.06 8.90 -7.15
N GLY A 276 8.81 8.39 -8.35
CA GLY A 276 7.46 8.05 -8.83
C GLY A 276 7.25 6.54 -8.91
N VAL A 277 7.02 6.06 -10.13
CA VAL A 277 6.68 4.65 -10.42
C VAL A 277 7.84 3.94 -11.10
N ARG A 278 8.22 2.77 -10.56
CA ARG A 278 9.22 1.88 -11.18
C ARG A 278 8.57 0.59 -11.65
N ILE A 279 8.78 0.23 -12.92
CA ILE A 279 8.08 -0.83 -13.64
C ILE A 279 9.04 -1.97 -13.98
N ILE A 280 8.71 -3.19 -13.54
CA ILE A 280 9.36 -4.46 -13.87
C ILE A 280 8.24 -5.48 -14.10
N GLY A 281 8.38 -6.36 -15.09
CA GLY A 281 7.37 -7.38 -15.39
C GLY A 281 6.34 -6.94 -16.44
N GLU A 282 5.28 -7.72 -16.56
CA GLU A 282 4.41 -7.71 -17.73
C GLU A 282 3.03 -7.11 -17.47
N ASP A 283 2.39 -6.59 -18.53
CA ASP A 283 0.98 -6.19 -18.57
C ASP A 283 0.57 -5.09 -17.57
N HIS A 284 1.53 -4.28 -17.13
CA HIS A 284 1.27 -3.17 -16.22
C HIS A 284 0.59 -1.99 -16.91
N VAL A 285 -0.33 -1.33 -16.20
CA VAL A 285 -0.96 -0.09 -16.65
C VAL A 285 -0.60 1.02 -15.67
N VAL A 286 0.09 2.06 -16.14
CA VAL A 286 0.42 3.26 -15.38
C VAL A 286 -0.25 4.44 -16.06
N ARG A 287 -1.39 4.90 -15.52
CA ARG A 287 -2.25 5.86 -16.22
C ARG A 287 -2.76 7.03 -15.40
N GLY A 288 -2.83 8.21 -16.00
CA GLY A 288 -3.46 9.37 -15.39
C GLY A 288 -2.83 9.80 -14.07
N ASN A 289 -1.57 9.44 -13.79
CA ASN A 289 -0.89 9.86 -12.57
C ASN A 289 -0.27 11.25 -12.76
N TYR A 290 -0.17 12.01 -11.68
CA TYR A 290 0.44 13.34 -11.64
C TYR A 290 1.75 13.30 -10.85
N PHE A 291 2.84 13.78 -11.44
CA PHE A 291 4.17 13.82 -10.84
C PHE A 291 4.70 15.25 -10.88
N GLU A 292 5.11 15.79 -9.75
CA GLU A 292 5.54 17.19 -9.65
C GLU A 292 6.82 17.31 -8.83
N ASN A 293 7.81 18.02 -9.38
CA ASN A 293 9.02 18.43 -8.66
C ASN A 293 9.78 17.25 -8.00
N LEU A 294 9.77 16.08 -8.62
CA LEU A 294 10.51 14.90 -8.14
C LEU A 294 12.01 15.05 -8.39
N ALA A 295 12.82 14.83 -7.35
CA ALA A 295 14.27 15.00 -7.37
C ALA A 295 15.04 13.72 -7.02
N GLY A 296 14.48 12.57 -7.42
CA GLY A 296 15.14 11.27 -7.38
C GLY A 296 16.33 11.14 -8.35
N ASP A 297 16.96 9.98 -8.31
CA ASP A 297 17.98 9.51 -9.25
C ASP A 297 17.47 8.27 -9.97
N ASP A 298 18.08 7.85 -11.08
CA ASP A 298 17.91 6.55 -11.76
C ASP A 298 16.59 5.79 -11.42
N ALA A 299 16.65 4.85 -10.47
CA ALA A 299 15.52 3.99 -10.07
C ALA A 299 14.32 4.74 -9.45
N ARG A 300 14.53 5.98 -9.03
CA ARG A 300 13.58 6.94 -8.46
C ARG A 300 13.24 8.06 -9.44
N SER A 301 13.29 7.78 -10.75
CA SER A 301 12.67 8.62 -11.77
C SER A 301 11.16 8.76 -11.53
N ALA A 302 10.52 9.76 -12.15
CA ALA A 302 9.06 9.87 -12.09
C ALA A 302 8.39 8.64 -12.72
N ILE A 303 8.90 8.18 -13.86
CA ILE A 303 8.59 6.86 -14.43
C ILE A 303 9.89 6.16 -14.83
N CYS A 304 10.15 4.96 -14.29
CA CYS A 304 11.32 4.15 -14.60
C CYS A 304 10.92 2.78 -15.15
N LEU A 305 11.42 2.40 -16.33
CA LEU A 305 11.28 1.06 -16.89
C LEU A 305 12.64 0.34 -16.80
N MET A 306 12.65 -0.82 -16.14
CA MET A 306 13.86 -1.60 -15.93
C MET A 306 14.16 -2.53 -17.11
N MET A 307 15.43 -2.89 -17.28
CA MET A 307 15.88 -4.00 -18.11
C MET A 307 15.53 -5.34 -17.45
N GLY A 308 15.25 -6.36 -18.27
CA GLY A 308 14.96 -7.72 -17.82
C GLY A 308 16.16 -8.66 -17.89
N VAL A 309 16.18 -9.65 -17.01
CA VAL A 309 17.12 -10.78 -17.05
C VAL A 309 16.52 -11.90 -17.92
N PRO A 310 17.25 -12.47 -18.90
CA PRO A 310 16.82 -13.66 -19.63
C PRO A 310 16.53 -14.83 -18.68
N ASP A 311 15.41 -15.53 -18.92
CA ASP A 311 14.94 -16.65 -18.07
C ASP A 311 14.97 -16.31 -16.57
N SER A 312 14.49 -15.09 -16.25
CA SER A 312 14.63 -14.49 -14.93
C SER A 312 14.10 -15.40 -13.82
N PRO A 313 14.90 -15.69 -12.77
CA PRO A 313 14.37 -16.33 -11.58
C PRO A 313 13.46 -15.36 -10.80
N LEU A 314 12.55 -15.91 -9.98
CA LEU A 314 11.50 -15.14 -9.28
C LEU A 314 11.99 -13.97 -8.43
N ASN A 315 13.25 -14.00 -7.98
CA ASN A 315 13.86 -12.97 -7.15
C ASN A 315 14.72 -11.95 -7.93
N ARG A 316 14.67 -11.96 -9.27
CA ARG A 316 15.38 -11.01 -10.14
C ARG A 316 14.37 -10.13 -10.89
N TYR A 317 14.74 -9.66 -12.08
CA TYR A 317 13.97 -8.70 -12.87
C TYR A 317 13.39 -9.38 -14.11
N PHE A 318 12.07 -9.44 -14.20
CA PHE A 318 11.40 -9.85 -15.42
C PHE A 318 11.41 -8.69 -16.42
N GLN A 319 11.55 -9.01 -17.71
CA GLN A 319 11.50 -8.02 -18.78
C GLN A 319 10.18 -7.24 -18.73
N VAL A 320 10.26 -5.93 -18.91
CA VAL A 320 9.06 -5.11 -19.11
C VAL A 320 8.44 -5.48 -20.45
N LYS A 321 7.21 -6.01 -20.43
CA LYS A 321 6.46 -6.36 -21.64
C LYS A 321 5.04 -5.83 -21.58
N ARG A 322 4.53 -5.30 -22.69
CA ARG A 322 3.12 -4.84 -22.81
C ARG A 322 2.72 -3.83 -21.74
N ALA A 323 3.68 -3.05 -21.25
CA ALA A 323 3.40 -1.97 -20.32
C ALA A 323 2.67 -0.84 -21.06
N ARG A 324 1.67 -0.25 -20.41
CA ARG A 324 0.88 0.87 -20.92
C ARG A 324 1.07 2.08 -20.02
N VAL A 325 1.80 3.08 -20.51
CA VAL A 325 2.07 4.35 -19.82
C VAL A 325 1.22 5.43 -20.49
N ILE A 326 0.09 5.79 -19.88
CA ILE A 326 -0.98 6.50 -20.59
C ILE A 326 -1.48 7.73 -19.85
N GLY A 327 -1.50 8.89 -20.50
CA GLY A 327 -2.18 10.08 -19.97
C GLY A 327 -1.58 10.58 -18.65
N ASN A 328 -0.32 10.25 -18.36
CA ASN A 328 0.35 10.75 -17.16
C ASN A 328 0.83 12.18 -17.39
N SER A 329 0.89 12.95 -16.30
CA SER A 329 1.30 14.34 -16.29
C SER A 329 2.54 14.49 -15.41
N LEU A 330 3.65 14.93 -16.00
CA LEU A 330 4.94 15.05 -15.33
C LEU A 330 5.42 16.50 -15.43
N VAL A 331 5.64 17.14 -14.29
CA VAL A 331 6.02 18.55 -14.19
C VAL A 331 7.33 18.68 -13.42
N ASN A 332 8.33 19.28 -14.07
CA ASN A 332 9.60 19.67 -13.45
C ASN A 332 10.31 18.54 -12.66
N CYS A 333 10.18 17.31 -13.15
CA CYS A 333 10.86 16.14 -12.58
C CYS A 333 12.32 16.07 -13.07
N LYS A 334 13.26 15.76 -12.18
CA LYS A 334 14.70 15.68 -12.51
C LYS A 334 15.01 14.58 -13.53
N HIS A 335 14.35 13.43 -13.38
CA HIS A 335 14.33 12.35 -14.36
C HIS A 335 12.86 12.06 -14.69
N PRO A 336 12.27 12.67 -15.73
CA PRO A 336 10.86 12.48 -16.06
C PRO A 336 10.58 11.02 -16.43
N VAL A 337 11.21 10.51 -17.49
CA VAL A 337 11.08 9.10 -17.89
C VAL A 337 12.45 8.50 -18.14
N LEU A 338 12.78 7.40 -17.46
CA LEU A 338 13.97 6.61 -17.72
C LEU A 338 13.55 5.25 -18.28
N ILE A 339 14.05 4.89 -19.46
CA ILE A 339 13.78 3.61 -20.12
C ILE A 339 15.08 2.81 -20.25
N GLY A 340 15.08 1.60 -19.71
CA GLY A 340 16.20 0.68 -19.78
C GLY A 340 17.19 0.81 -18.63
N LEU A 341 16.72 1.09 -17.41
CA LEU A 341 17.60 1.04 -16.24
C LEU A 341 18.07 -0.40 -16.00
N SER A 342 19.39 -0.61 -15.89
CA SER A 342 19.98 -1.89 -15.52
C SER A 342 20.82 -1.73 -14.26
N ASP A 343 20.42 -2.40 -13.19
CA ASP A 343 21.16 -2.51 -11.92
C ASP A 343 21.64 -3.96 -11.64
N ASP A 344 21.52 -4.82 -12.66
CA ASP A 344 21.91 -6.23 -12.67
C ASP A 344 22.70 -6.49 -13.96
N ASP A 345 23.91 -7.02 -13.85
CA ASP A 345 24.80 -7.28 -14.98
C ASP A 345 24.20 -8.24 -16.02
N LYS A 346 23.23 -9.06 -15.61
CA LYS A 346 22.50 -9.98 -16.48
C LYS A 346 21.23 -9.37 -17.07
N ALA A 347 20.82 -8.17 -16.65
CA ALA A 347 19.63 -7.52 -17.16
C ALA A 347 19.92 -6.84 -18.51
N VAL A 348 19.76 -7.60 -19.58
CA VAL A 348 20.09 -7.22 -20.97
C VAL A 348 18.86 -7.11 -21.89
N LEU A 349 17.67 -7.45 -21.39
CA LEU A 349 16.44 -7.41 -22.18
C LEU A 349 15.75 -6.04 -22.07
N ALA A 350 15.72 -5.29 -23.17
CA ALA A 350 15.01 -4.02 -23.25
C ALA A 350 13.49 -4.18 -23.10
N PRO A 351 12.75 -3.13 -22.64
CA PRO A 351 11.30 -3.14 -22.69
C PRO A 351 10.75 -3.40 -24.10
N VAL A 352 9.70 -4.22 -24.22
CA VAL A 352 9.07 -4.57 -25.50
C VAL A 352 7.56 -4.44 -25.45
N GLU A 353 6.95 -4.27 -26.63
CA GLU A 353 5.49 -4.10 -26.80
C GLU A 353 4.91 -3.01 -25.89
N THR A 354 5.72 -2.02 -25.51
CA THR A 354 5.36 -0.99 -24.55
C THR A 354 4.75 0.20 -25.27
N VAL A 355 3.69 0.78 -24.70
CA VAL A 355 2.99 1.93 -25.28
C VAL A 355 3.11 3.13 -24.36
N PHE A 356 3.60 4.24 -24.90
CA PHE A 356 3.48 5.58 -24.33
C PHE A 356 2.43 6.36 -25.12
N GLU A 357 1.31 6.69 -24.49
CA GLU A 357 0.16 7.31 -25.16
C GLU A 357 -0.38 8.50 -24.37
N GLY A 358 -0.51 9.67 -25.00
CA GLY A 358 -1.18 10.83 -24.39
C GLY A 358 -0.47 11.41 -23.16
N ASN A 359 0.81 11.10 -22.92
CA ASN A 359 1.52 11.64 -21.76
C ASN A 359 1.90 13.10 -22.01
N GLN A 360 1.79 13.91 -20.96
CA GLN A 360 2.08 15.34 -20.94
C GLN A 360 3.29 15.57 -20.04
N VAL A 361 4.37 16.12 -20.59
CA VAL A 361 5.60 16.34 -19.84
C VAL A 361 6.08 17.77 -19.99
N GLU A 362 6.19 18.49 -18.87
CA GLU A 362 6.87 19.78 -18.77
C GLU A 362 8.25 19.57 -18.13
N SER A 363 9.32 19.85 -18.89
CA SER A 363 10.70 19.76 -18.41
C SER A 363 11.57 20.86 -19.00
N SER A 364 11.84 21.87 -18.18
CA SER A 364 12.67 23.03 -18.56
C SER A 364 14.18 22.78 -18.51
N LYS A 365 14.63 21.77 -17.76
CA LYS A 365 16.07 21.56 -17.45
C LYS A 365 16.64 20.21 -17.89
N HIS A 366 15.80 19.18 -17.94
CA HIS A 366 16.25 17.80 -18.13
C HIS A 366 15.64 17.21 -19.41
N PRO A 367 16.32 16.28 -20.08
CA PRO A 367 15.70 15.51 -21.15
C PRO A 367 14.43 14.82 -20.65
N VAL A 368 13.37 14.84 -21.46
CA VAL A 368 12.11 14.17 -21.10
C VAL A 368 12.31 12.66 -21.01
N ILE A 369 12.94 12.07 -22.03
CA ILE A 369 13.26 10.64 -22.10
C ILE A 369 14.75 10.45 -21.90
N GLU A 370 15.12 9.66 -20.91
CA GLU A 370 16.45 9.11 -20.73
C GLU A 370 16.47 7.66 -21.20
N ALA A 371 16.89 7.44 -22.45
CA ALA A 371 16.97 6.13 -23.06
C ALA A 371 18.35 5.50 -22.81
N ARG A 372 18.38 4.36 -22.11
CA ARG A 372 19.59 3.57 -21.83
C ARG A 372 19.58 2.19 -22.52
N CYS A 373 18.61 1.95 -23.41
CA CYS A 373 18.49 0.74 -24.21
C CYS A 373 17.91 1.05 -25.59
N ASP A 374 17.80 0.03 -26.44
CA ASP A 374 17.03 0.13 -27.69
C ASP A 374 15.55 0.41 -27.39
N LEU A 375 14.94 1.28 -28.21
CA LEU A 375 13.55 1.72 -28.08
C LEU A 375 12.64 1.16 -29.17
N SER A 376 13.12 0.25 -30.02
CA SER A 376 12.30 -0.39 -31.06
C SER A 376 11.05 -1.11 -30.52
N GLY A 377 11.10 -1.55 -29.26
CA GLY A 377 9.99 -2.14 -28.53
C GLY A 377 8.98 -1.16 -27.94
N VAL A 378 9.15 0.15 -28.15
CA VAL A 378 8.30 1.21 -27.61
C VAL A 378 7.52 1.90 -28.73
N THR A 379 6.20 1.93 -28.60
CA THR A 379 5.29 2.68 -29.47
C THR A 379 4.87 3.98 -28.80
N TRP A 380 4.96 5.08 -29.55
CA TRP A 380 4.60 6.42 -29.10
C TRP A 380 3.34 6.90 -29.82
N LYS A 381 2.39 7.48 -29.10
CA LYS A 381 1.14 8.02 -29.63
C LYS A 381 0.74 9.29 -28.88
N ASP A 382 0.51 10.37 -29.59
CA ASP A 382 -0.11 11.60 -29.06
C ASP A 382 0.54 12.12 -27.75
N ASN A 383 1.84 11.93 -27.56
CA ASN A 383 2.56 12.46 -26.39
C ASN A 383 2.96 13.91 -26.66
N GLN A 384 2.87 14.75 -25.64
CA GLN A 384 3.16 16.18 -25.74
C GLN A 384 4.25 16.57 -24.74
N PHE A 385 5.35 17.13 -25.23
CA PHE A 385 6.52 17.50 -24.43
C PHE A 385 6.80 19.00 -24.53
N ASP A 386 6.58 19.73 -23.44
CA ASP A 386 7.10 21.09 -23.26
C ASP A 386 8.51 20.98 -22.69
N CYS A 387 9.51 21.01 -23.57
CA CYS A 387 10.90 20.80 -23.16
C CYS A 387 11.92 21.44 -24.10
N GLN A 388 13.13 21.66 -23.56
CA GLN A 388 14.29 22.02 -24.38
C GLN A 388 14.89 20.83 -25.12
N LYS A 389 14.71 19.61 -24.58
CA LYS A 389 15.28 18.38 -25.12
C LYS A 389 14.36 17.20 -24.83
N THR A 390 13.93 16.51 -25.88
CA THR A 390 13.16 15.26 -25.77
C THR A 390 14.00 14.11 -25.21
N GLY A 391 15.29 14.07 -25.55
CA GLY A 391 16.21 12.98 -25.17
C GLY A 391 16.17 11.76 -26.10
N ILE A 392 15.34 11.82 -27.15
CA ILE A 392 15.23 10.84 -28.24
C ILE A 392 15.25 11.56 -29.59
N PRO A 393 15.54 10.87 -30.70
CA PRO A 393 15.38 11.44 -32.05
C PRO A 393 13.93 11.89 -32.31
N ASP A 394 13.73 12.63 -33.41
CA ASP A 394 12.38 12.92 -33.91
C ASP A 394 11.61 11.61 -34.10
N THR A 395 10.50 11.47 -33.38
CA THR A 395 9.79 10.19 -33.18
C THR A 395 8.30 10.42 -33.40
N PRO A 396 7.67 9.74 -34.38
CA PRO A 396 6.23 9.85 -34.61
C PRO A 396 5.42 9.57 -33.34
N GLY A 397 4.40 10.39 -33.07
CA GLY A 397 3.59 10.29 -31.85
C GLY A 397 4.19 11.02 -30.64
N VAL A 398 5.22 11.84 -30.86
CA VAL A 398 5.76 12.80 -29.89
C VAL A 398 5.73 14.19 -30.52
N GLU A 399 5.02 15.12 -29.90
CA GLU A 399 4.94 16.53 -30.28
C GLU A 399 5.68 17.39 -29.25
N VAL A 400 6.44 18.37 -29.73
CA VAL A 400 7.16 19.32 -28.86
C VAL A 400 6.50 20.69 -28.97
N GLY A 401 6.12 21.27 -27.84
CA GLY A 401 5.44 22.57 -27.76
C GLY A 401 4.89 22.80 -26.35
N GLU A 402 4.23 23.94 -26.13
CA GLU A 402 3.56 24.22 -24.86
C GLU A 402 2.51 23.14 -24.56
N VAL A 403 2.44 22.72 -23.30
CA VAL A 403 1.52 21.67 -22.85
C VAL A 403 0.64 22.18 -21.71
N ASP A 404 -0.67 22.00 -21.84
CA ASP A 404 -1.61 22.19 -20.74
C ASP A 404 -1.68 20.90 -19.91
N VAL A 405 -0.86 20.86 -18.85
CA VAL A 405 -0.68 19.66 -18.03
C VAL A 405 -1.91 19.43 -17.15
N HIS A 406 -2.49 18.22 -17.24
CA HIS A 406 -3.56 17.82 -16.35
C HIS A 406 -3.07 17.63 -14.92
N THR A 407 -3.52 18.48 -14.01
CA THR A 407 -3.19 18.41 -12.59
C THR A 407 -4.18 17.56 -11.81
N LEU A 408 -3.70 16.90 -10.75
CA LEU A 408 -4.52 16.19 -9.78
C LEU A 408 -4.28 16.76 -8.39
N ALA A 409 -5.36 16.98 -7.64
CA ALA A 409 -5.27 17.47 -6.27
C ALA A 409 -4.70 16.39 -5.35
N PRO A 410 -3.67 16.70 -4.54
CA PRO A 410 -3.19 15.77 -3.51
C PRO A 410 -4.21 15.62 -2.38
N LEU A 411 -4.24 14.44 -1.76
CA LEU A 411 -4.86 14.23 -0.46
C LEU A 411 -4.08 14.99 0.61
N VAL A 412 -4.79 15.52 1.59
CA VAL A 412 -4.19 16.16 2.76
C VAL A 412 -4.58 15.41 4.04
N ARG A 413 -3.93 15.77 5.16
CA ARG A 413 -4.13 15.07 6.45
C ARG A 413 -5.58 14.98 6.91
N LYS A 414 -6.44 15.94 6.57
CA LYS A 414 -7.87 15.93 6.93
C LYS A 414 -8.71 14.90 6.14
N ASP A 415 -8.18 14.39 5.03
CA ASP A 415 -8.91 13.46 4.15
C ASP A 415 -8.68 11.99 4.54
N VAL A 416 -7.71 11.72 5.43
CA VAL A 416 -7.24 10.37 5.76
C VAL A 416 -6.85 10.21 7.24
N GLY A 417 -6.67 8.97 7.67
CA GLY A 417 -6.27 8.64 9.03
C GLY A 417 -7.46 8.66 10.00
N THR A 418 -7.13 8.75 11.29
CA THR A 418 -8.14 8.73 12.36
C THR A 418 -8.88 10.06 12.42
N SER A 419 -10.16 10.04 12.76
CA SER A 419 -10.99 11.23 12.93
C SER A 419 -10.99 11.81 14.35
N TRP A 420 -10.28 11.15 15.27
CA TRP A 420 -10.19 11.49 16.69
C TRP A 420 -8.81 12.02 17.07
#